data_AF-A0A7W4EU30-F1
#
_entry.id   AF-A0A7W4EU30-F1
#
_cell.length_a   1.000
_cell.length_b   1.000
_cell.length_c   1.000
_cell.angle_alpha   90.00
_cell.angle_beta   90.00
_cell.angle_gamma   90.00
#
_symmetry.space_group_name_H-M   'P 1'
#
loop_
_entity.id
_entity.type
_entity.pdbx_description
1 polymer ?
#
loop_
_entity_poly.entity_id
_entity_poly.type
_entity_poly.pdbx_seq_one_letter_code
_entity_poly.pdbx_strand_id
1 'polypeptide(L)'
;PSHQSQANMYVKTVLAILREGDAAPYLDNQRQAHIQRMRDLTSRRRESNLADTLLIDHALYHLEADLRWIELTTSRLTKLKEELTNETNQSTNH
;
A
#
# COMPACT_ATOMS: atom_id res chain seq x y z
N PRO A 1 7.96 -10.25 -1.86
CA PRO A 1 6.50 -10.04 -1.86
C PRO A 1 5.75 -11.38 -1.88
N SER A 2 4.82 -11.64 -0.95
CA SER A 2 3.72 -12.52 -1.34
C SER A 2 2.86 -11.69 -2.30
N HIS A 3 2.62 -12.18 -3.51
CA HIS A 3 1.80 -11.47 -4.52
C HIS A 3 0.40 -11.08 -4.00
N GLN A 4 -0.04 -11.69 -2.90
CA GLN A 4 -1.32 -11.47 -2.25
C GLN A 4 -1.43 -10.11 -1.51
N SER A 5 -0.36 -9.60 -0.90
CA SER A 5 -0.43 -8.34 -0.14
C SER A 5 -0.57 -7.11 -1.05
N GLN A 6 0.15 -7.09 -2.17
CA GLN A 6 0.07 -6.02 -3.17
C GLN A 6 -1.29 -6.01 -3.88
N ALA A 7 -1.81 -7.19 -4.23
CA ALA A 7 -3.15 -7.32 -4.80
C ALA A 7 -4.23 -6.76 -3.85
N ASN A 8 -4.09 -7.00 -2.54
CA ASN A 8 -5.03 -6.46 -1.54
C ASN A 8 -4.97 -4.93 -1.44
N MET A 9 -3.77 -4.34 -1.42
CA MET A 9 -3.61 -2.88 -1.33
C MET A 9 -4.15 -2.19 -2.60
N TYR A 10 -3.89 -2.75 -3.79
CA TYR A 10 -4.44 -2.26 -5.04
C TYR A 10 -5.98 -2.28 -5.04
N VAL A 11 -6.60 -3.41 -4.68
CA VAL A 11 -8.07 -3.53 -4.62
C VAL A 11 -8.67 -2.49 -3.66
N LYS A 12 -8.06 -2.27 -2.49
CA LYS A 12 -8.51 -1.27 -1.53
C LYS A 12 -8.36 0.16 -2.06
N THR A 13 -7.27 0.47 -2.76
CA THR A 13 -7.09 1.77 -3.42
C THR A 13 -8.16 2.02 -4.47
N VAL A 14 -8.42 1.05 -5.35
CA VAL A 14 -9.49 1.16 -6.36
C VAL A 14 -10.85 1.35 -5.69
N LEU A 15 -11.15 0.56 -4.66
CA LEU A 15 -12.41 0.68 -3.94
C LEU A 15 -12.58 2.04 -3.26
N ALA A 16 -11.53 2.59 -2.66
CA ALA A 16 -11.56 3.92 -2.08
C ALA A 16 -11.83 5.00 -3.15
N ILE A 17 -11.21 4.90 -4.33
CA ILE A 17 -11.53 5.80 -5.45
C ILE A 17 -13.00 5.68 -5.84
N LEU A 18 -13.51 4.46 -6.02
CA LEU A 18 -14.88 4.23 -6.49
C LEU A 18 -15.94 4.68 -5.46
N ARG A 19 -15.65 4.61 -4.16
CA ARG A 19 -16.61 4.96 -3.09
C ARG A 19 -16.50 6.40 -2.62
N GLU A 20 -15.27 6.89 -2.47
CA GLU A 20 -14.97 8.17 -1.83
C GLU A 20 -14.48 9.22 -2.83
N GLY A 21 -14.21 8.81 -4.07
CA GLY A 21 -13.68 9.70 -5.11
C GLY A 21 -12.21 10.04 -4.93
N ASP A 22 -11.56 9.59 -3.87
CA ASP A 22 -10.14 9.80 -3.61
C ASP A 22 -9.61 8.70 -2.67
N ALA A 23 -8.43 8.15 -3.00
CA ALA A 23 -7.74 7.18 -2.15
C ALA A 23 -6.52 7.76 -1.42
N ALA A 24 -6.21 9.05 -1.59
CA ALA A 24 -5.07 9.68 -0.93
C ALA A 24 -5.13 9.56 0.60
N PRO A 25 -6.29 9.77 1.28
CA PRO A 25 -6.38 9.57 2.73
C PRO A 25 -6.12 8.12 3.15
N TYR A 26 -6.62 7.15 2.38
CA TYR A 26 -6.36 5.73 2.65
C TYR A 26 -4.86 5.40 2.52
N LEU A 27 -4.21 5.85 1.44
CA LEU A 27 -2.79 5.61 1.19
C LEU A 27 -1.90 6.28 2.23
N ASP A 28 -2.22 7.50 2.69
CA ASP A 28 -1.45 8.16 3.75
C ASP A 28 -1.58 7.42 5.08
N ASN A 29 -2.79 7.02 5.47
CA ASN A 29 -2.99 6.20 6.67
C ASN A 29 -2.20 4.88 6.60
N GLN A 30 -2.22 4.21 5.45
CA GLN A 30 -1.45 2.98 5.22
C GLN A 30 0.06 3.22 5.31
N ARG A 31 0.55 4.34 4.76
CA ARG A 31 1.94 4.77 4.87
C ARG A 31 2.37 4.97 6.33
N GLN A 32 1.58 5.69 7.12
CA GLN A 32 1.88 5.92 8.54
C GLN A 32 1.92 4.62 9.33
N ALA A 33 0.96 3.72 9.09
CA ALA A 33 0.92 2.40 9.73
C ALA A 33 2.16 1.57 9.40
N HIS A 34 2.61 1.56 8.13
CA HIS A 34 3.83 0.86 7.73
C HIS A 34 5.10 1.46 8.35
N ILE A 35 5.23 2.79 8.39
CA ILE A 35 6.35 3.46 9.05
C ILE A 35 6.41 3.11 10.53
N GLN A 36 5.27 3.15 11.23
CA GLN A 36 5.21 2.78 12.64
C GLN A 36 5.62 1.32 12.85
N ARG A 37 5.12 0.41 12.00
CA ARG A 37 5.50 -1.01 12.05
C ARG A 37 7.00 -1.22 11.81
N MET A 38 7.60 -0.48 10.88
CA MET A 38 9.05 -0.53 10.64
C MET A 38 9.85 -0.09 11.86
N ARG A 39 9.41 0.96 12.56
CA ARG A 39 10.04 1.43 13.80
C ARG A 39 10.00 0.33 14.88
N ASP A 40 8.84 -0.29 15.07
CA ASP A 40 8.67 -1.36 16.07
C ASP A 40 9.57 -2.56 15.76
N LEU A 41 9.63 -2.98 14.50
CA LEU A 41 10.47 -4.10 14.04
C LEU A 41 11.96 -3.78 14.17
N THR A 42 12.38 -2.56 13.81
CA THR A 42 13.78 -2.13 13.93
C THR A 42 14.24 -2.12 15.39
N SER A 43 13.37 -1.72 16.32
CA SER A 43 13.66 -1.78 17.75
C SER A 43 13.82 -3.23 18.23
N ARG A 44 12.89 -4.12 17.89
CA ARG A 44 12.94 -5.55 18.26
C ARG A 44 14.18 -6.26 17.72
N ARG A 45 14.58 -5.92 16.49
CA ARG A 45 15.75 -6.51 15.82
C ARG A 45 17.03 -6.39 16.64
N ARG A 46 17.21 -5.27 17.36
CA ARG A 46 18.44 -4.98 18.13
C ARG A 46 18.69 -5.97 19.27
N GLU A 47 17.63 -6.59 19.79
CA GLU A 47 17.66 -7.49 20.96
C GLU A 47 17.40 -8.95 20.54
N SER A 48 17.30 -9.22 19.24
CA SER A 48 16.88 -10.52 18.70
C SER A 48 18.06 -11.46 18.44
N ASN A 49 17.81 -12.77 18.52
CA ASN A 49 18.74 -13.78 18.02
C ASN A 49 18.78 -13.79 16.48
N LEU A 50 19.66 -14.60 15.88
CA LEU A 50 19.83 -14.65 14.43
C LEU A 50 18.56 -15.10 13.67
N ALA A 51 17.86 -16.12 14.17
CA ALA A 51 16.66 -16.63 13.50
C ALA A 51 15.55 -15.58 13.46
N ASP A 52 15.31 -14.91 14.60
CA ASP A 52 14.33 -13.82 14.70
C ASP A 52 14.75 -12.61 13.86
N THR A 53 16.05 -12.30 13.81
CA THR A 53 16.59 -11.22 12.97
C THR A 53 16.29 -11.44 11.49
N LEU A 54 16.46 -12.66 10.98
CA LEU A 54 16.16 -12.98 9.57
C LEU A 54 14.67 -12.84 9.26
N LEU A 55 13.78 -13.22 10.19
CA LEU A 55 12.34 -13.02 10.03
C LEU A 55 11.96 -11.54 10.05
N ILE A 56 12.59 -10.75 10.94
CA ILE A 56 12.40 -9.31 11.02
C ILE A 56 12.89 -8.62 9.74
N ASP A 57 14.07 -8.98 9.24
CA ASP A 57 14.64 -8.43 8.00
C ASP A 57 13.73 -8.70 6.80
N HIS A 58 13.24 -9.93 6.70
CA HIS A 58 12.24 -10.27 5.69
C HIS A 58 11.00 -9.39 5.79
N ALA A 59 10.45 -9.19 6.99
CA ALA A 59 9.29 -8.31 7.19
C ALA A 59 9.58 -6.84 6.83
N LEU A 60 10.78 -6.32 7.16
CA LEU A 60 11.21 -4.97 6.82
C LEU A 60 11.31 -4.77 5.31
N TYR A 61 11.85 -5.73 4.56
CA TYR A 61 11.93 -5.65 3.09
C TYR A 61 10.56 -5.56 2.42
N HIS A 62 9.54 -6.24 2.95
CA HIS A 62 8.17 -6.08 2.39
C HIS A 62 7.58 -4.73 2.73
N LEU A 63 7.74 -4.24 3.96
CA LEU A 63 7.25 -2.91 4.34
C LEU A 63 7.88 -1.82 3.47
N GLU A 64 9.17 -1.94 3.16
CA GLU A 64 9.85 -1.02 2.25
C GLU A 64 9.28 -1.10 0.82
N ALA A 65 9.02 -2.30 0.31
CA ALA A 65 8.40 -2.49 -0.99
C ALA A 65 6.98 -1.90 -1.03
N ASP A 66 6.19 -2.07 0.03
CA ASP A 66 4.85 -1.50 0.16
C ASP A 66 4.90 0.03 0.20
N LEU A 67 5.84 0.62 0.95
CA LEU A 67 6.05 2.07 0.99
C LEU A 67 6.43 2.65 -0.38
N ARG A 68 7.34 1.99 -1.10
CA ARG A 68 7.70 2.38 -2.48
C ARG A 68 6.50 2.29 -3.42
N TRP A 69 5.66 1.27 -3.26
CA TRP A 69 4.43 1.16 -4.03
C TRP A 69 3.44 2.29 -3.71
N ILE A 70 3.28 2.64 -2.42
CA ILE A 70 2.39 3.73 -2.01
C ILE A 70 2.86 5.05 -2.63
N GLU A 71 4.15 5.37 -2.54
CA GLU A 71 4.70 6.60 -3.13
C GLU A 71 4.47 6.66 -4.64
N LEU A 72 4.79 5.57 -5.35
CA LEU A 72 4.56 5.46 -6.79
C LEU A 72 3.08 5.63 -7.15
N THR A 73 2.19 4.98 -6.41
CA THR A 73 0.75 4.99 -6.69
C THR A 73 0.13 6.35 -6.39
N THR A 74 0.50 6.98 -5.28
CA THR A 74 0.09 8.34 -4.94
C THR A 74 0.45 9.33 -6.05
N SER A 75 1.65 9.24 -6.64
CA SER A 75 2.06 10.11 -7.75
C SER A 75 1.23 9.92 -9.04
N ARG A 76 0.52 8.79 -9.17
CA ARG A 76 -0.30 8.44 -10.34
C ARG A 76 -1.79 8.43 -10.04
N LEU A 77 -2.18 8.80 -8.82
CA LEU A 77 -3.52 8.58 -8.31
C LEU A 77 -4.58 9.37 -9.09
N THR A 78 -4.28 10.61 -9.47
CA THR A 78 -5.17 11.44 -10.30
C THR A 78 -5.47 10.76 -11.63
N LYS A 79 -4.45 10.25 -12.32
CA LYS A 79 -4.61 9.56 -13.61
C LYS A 79 -5.43 8.28 -13.45
N LEU A 80 -5.17 7.49 -12.42
CA LEU A 80 -5.94 6.27 -12.13
C LEU A 80 -7.42 6.60 -11.88
N LYS A 81 -7.72 7.66 -11.14
CA LYS A 81 -9.08 8.13 -10.91
C LYS A 81 -9.78 8.51 -12.21
N GLU A 82 -9.11 9.24 -13.09
CA GLU A 82 -9.65 9.64 -14.39
C GLU A 82 -9.99 8.41 -15.25
N GLU A 83 -9.08 7.44 -15.36
CA GLU A 83 -9.29 6.20 -16.11
C GLU A 83 -10.52 5.42 -15.59
N LEU A 84 -10.60 5.18 -14.28
CA LEU A 84 -11.71 4.46 -13.65
C LEU A 84 -13.07 5.18 -13.82
N THR A 85 -13.07 6.50 -13.73
CA THR A 85 -14.30 7.30 -13.90
C THR A 85 -14.80 7.25 -15.35
N ASN A 86 -13.88 7.32 -16.32
CA ASN A 86 -14.20 7.25 -17.74
C ASN A 86 -14.75 5.86 -18.14
N GLU A 87 -14.17 4.78 -17.62
CA GLU A 87 -14.67 3.41 -17.84
C GLU A 87 -16.06 3.19 -17.26
N THR A 88 -16.31 3.74 -16.06
CA THR A 88 -17.63 3.65 -15.40
C THR A 88 -18.71 4.36 -16.25
N ASN A 89 -18.40 5.55 -16.76
CA ASN A 89 -19.32 6.34 -17.58
C ASN A 89 -19.61 5.70 -18.96
N GLN A 90 -18.66 4.96 -19.53
CA GLN A 90 -18.89 4.21 -20.77
C GLN A 90 -19.81 2.99 -20.55
N SER A 91 -19.66 2.32 -19.42
CA SER A 91 -20.47 1.14 -19.06
C SER A 91 -21.93 1.48 -18.74
N THR A 92 -22.21 2.71 -18.29
CA THR A 92 -23.58 3.19 -18.00
C THR A 92 -24.32 3.75 -19.22
N ASN A 93 -23.63 3.98 -20.34
CA ASN A 93 -24.19 4.54 -21.58
C ASN A 93 -24.56 3.46 -22.64
N HIS A 94 -24.53 2.18 -22.26
CA HIS A 94 -24.96 1.03 -23.05
C HIS A 94 -26.04 0.26 -22.30
#